data_AF-A0A8J7T5U7-F1
#
_entry.id   AF-A0A8J7T5U7-F1
#
_cell.length_a   1.000
_cell.length_b   1.000
_cell.length_c   1.000
_cell.angle_alpha   90.00
_cell.angle_beta   90.00
_cell.angle_gamma   90.00
#
_symmetry.space_group_name_H-M   'P 1'
#
loop_
_entity.id
_entity.type
_entity.pdbx_description
1 polymer ?
#
loop_
_entity_poly.entity_id
_entity_poly.type
_entity_poly.pdbx_seq_one_letter_code
_entity_poly.pdbx_strand_id
1 'polypeptide(L)'
;MADAKQSDSRPGKGMGKESQPLIIAKTPAEEQRLKLERLMRNPDKPAPIPERPKEWKPRAAPEFVRDVMGSSAGAGSGEFHVYRHLRRREYQRQDFLDRMSEKQKQDMEYQWKLEQNRHMAEERTAKRRKKR
;
A
#
# COMPACT_ATOMS: atom_id res chain seq x y z
N MET A 1 -34.17 1.09 36.36
CA MET A 1 -33.07 1.16 35.38
C MET A 1 -32.92 -0.22 34.77
N ALA A 2 -33.40 -0.41 33.54
CA ALA A 2 -33.26 -1.66 32.79
C ALA A 2 -33.10 -1.29 31.31
N ASP A 3 -31.85 -1.16 30.87
CA ASP A 3 -31.50 -0.90 29.47
C ASP A 3 -31.56 -2.21 28.67
N ALA A 4 -32.61 -2.35 27.86
CA ALA A 4 -32.78 -3.46 26.93
C ALA A 4 -32.19 -3.09 25.55
N LYS A 5 -31.05 -3.73 25.26
CA LYS A 5 -30.37 -3.91 23.97
C LYS A 5 -31.16 -3.52 22.71
N GLN A 6 -30.70 -2.49 22.00
CA GLN A 6 -31.05 -2.25 20.60
C GLN A 6 -30.38 -3.31 19.72
N SER A 7 -31.20 -4.09 19.01
CA SER A 7 -30.76 -5.07 18.02
C SER A 7 -30.40 -4.35 16.72
N ASP A 8 -29.12 -4.38 16.37
CA ASP A 8 -28.56 -3.80 15.15
C ASP A 8 -29.07 -4.58 13.92
N SER A 9 -29.97 -3.94 13.15
CA SER A 9 -30.58 -4.51 11.95
C SER A 9 -29.57 -4.53 10.80
N ARG A 10 -28.98 -5.69 10.54
CA ARG A 10 -28.12 -5.91 9.36
C ARG A 10 -28.95 -5.65 8.09
N PRO A 11 -28.51 -4.81 7.14
CA PRO A 11 -29.26 -4.56 5.92
C PRO A 11 -29.32 -5.84 5.10
N GLY A 12 -30.51 -6.09 4.54
CA GLY A 12 -30.92 -7.33 3.88
C GLY A 12 -29.95 -7.82 2.81
N LYS A 13 -29.83 -9.13 2.75
CA LYS A 13 -29.15 -9.89 1.70
C LYS A 13 -29.79 -9.54 0.36
N GLY A 14 -29.09 -8.75 -0.45
CA GLY A 14 -29.54 -8.30 -1.78
C GLY A 14 -30.04 -9.46 -2.64
N MET A 15 -31.16 -9.19 -3.30
CA MET A 15 -31.88 -10.08 -4.21
C MET A 15 -30.96 -10.64 -5.32
N GLY A 16 -31.32 -11.84 -5.80
CA GLY A 16 -30.47 -12.74 -6.59
C GLY A 16 -29.69 -12.09 -7.72
N LYS A 17 -28.39 -12.41 -7.79
CA LYS A 17 -27.58 -12.14 -8.98
C LYS A 17 -28.10 -13.04 -10.10
N GLU A 18 -28.91 -12.49 -11.00
CA GLU A 18 -29.19 -13.13 -12.28
C GLU A 18 -27.86 -13.47 -12.96
N SER A 19 -27.67 -14.75 -13.28
CA SER A 19 -26.47 -15.28 -13.91
C SER A 19 -26.38 -14.74 -15.34
N GLN A 20 -25.51 -13.76 -15.55
CA GLN A 20 -25.26 -13.22 -16.88
C GLN A 20 -24.41 -14.19 -17.71
N PRO A 21 -24.65 -14.29 -19.03
CA PRO A 21 -23.78 -15.05 -19.91
C PRO A 21 -22.37 -14.44 -19.91
N LEU A 22 -21.35 -15.30 -19.92
CA LEU A 22 -19.95 -14.89 -20.00
C LEU A 22 -19.66 -14.29 -21.38
N ILE A 23 -19.72 -12.96 -21.49
CA ILE A 23 -19.33 -12.23 -22.69
C ILE A 23 -17.82 -11.98 -22.63
N ILE A 24 -17.07 -12.58 -23.54
CA ILE A 24 -15.64 -12.32 -23.72
C ILE A 24 -15.50 -11.05 -24.57
N ALA A 25 -14.94 -9.99 -23.99
CA ALA A 25 -14.67 -8.74 -24.71
C ALA A 25 -13.59 -8.97 -25.78
N LYS A 26 -13.86 -8.54 -27.02
CA LYS A 26 -12.91 -8.60 -28.14
C LYS A 26 -12.19 -7.27 -28.33
N THR A 27 -12.79 -6.17 -27.87
CA THR A 27 -12.24 -4.81 -27.99
C THR A 27 -12.11 -4.14 -26.61
N PRO A 28 -11.18 -3.18 -26.42
CA PRO A 28 -11.06 -2.43 -25.17
C PRO A 28 -12.32 -1.62 -24.84
N ALA A 29 -13.05 -1.18 -25.87
CA ALA A 29 -14.33 -0.49 -25.71
C ALA A 29 -15.42 -1.41 -25.12
N GLU A 30 -15.47 -2.68 -25.54
CA GLU A 30 -16.37 -3.68 -24.96
C GLU A 30 -16.05 -3.98 -23.49
N GLU A 31 -14.76 -4.05 -23.12
CA GLU A 31 -14.35 -4.25 -21.72
C GLU A 31 -14.83 -3.09 -20.82
N GLN A 32 -14.67 -1.85 -21.28
CA GLN A 32 -15.15 -0.67 -20.58
C GLN A 32 -16.68 -0.67 -20.48
N ARG A 33 -17.38 -1.01 -21.56
CA ARG A 33 -18.85 -1.14 -21.58
C ARG A 33 -19.34 -2.13 -20.53
N LEU A 34 -18.74 -3.32 -20.45
CA LEU A 34 -19.10 -4.34 -19.47
C LEU A 34 -18.83 -3.89 -18.03
N LYS A 35 -17.70 -3.20 -17.78
CA LYS A 35 -17.40 -2.61 -16.46
C LYS A 35 -18.41 -1.52 -16.09
N LEU A 36 -18.78 -0.69 -17.05
CA LEU A 36 -19.77 0.37 -16.86
C LEU A 36 -21.16 -0.21 -16.58
N GLU A 37 -21.61 -1.20 -17.35
CA GLU A 37 -22.88 -1.89 -17.13
C GLU A 37 -22.94 -2.52 -15.73
N ARG A 38 -21.84 -3.13 -15.28
CA ARG A 38 -21.70 -3.67 -13.92
C ARG A 38 -21.84 -2.60 -12.83
N LEU A 39 -21.29 -1.41 -13.05
CA LEU A 39 -21.39 -0.29 -12.12
C LEU A 39 -22.80 0.31 -12.12
N MET A 40 -23.41 0.47 -13.30
CA MET A 40 -24.76 1.04 -13.47
C MET A 40 -25.87 0.12 -12.97
N ARG A 41 -25.61 -1.18 -12.78
CA ARG A 41 -26.58 -2.12 -12.18
C ARG A 41 -27.00 -1.72 -10.76
N ASN A 42 -26.12 -1.03 -10.02
CA ASN A 42 -26.40 -0.52 -8.67
C ASN A 42 -25.87 0.92 -8.54
N PRO A 43 -26.63 1.93 -9.01
CA PRO A 43 -26.15 3.31 -9.04
C PRO A 43 -26.00 3.93 -7.65
N ASP A 44 -26.76 3.45 -6.65
CA ASP A 44 -26.69 3.94 -5.27
C ASP A 44 -25.42 3.50 -4.52
N LYS A 45 -24.71 2.49 -5.04
CA LYS A 45 -23.49 1.99 -4.41
C LYS A 45 -22.29 2.81 -4.89
N PRO A 46 -21.54 3.49 -3.99
CA PRO A 46 -20.36 4.23 -4.39
C PRO A 46 -19.32 3.31 -5.05
N ALA A 47 -18.73 3.79 -6.15
CA ALA A 47 -17.69 3.06 -6.85
C ALA A 47 -16.44 2.90 -5.95
N PRO A 48 -15.85 1.70 -5.84
CA PRO A 48 -14.64 1.51 -5.07
C PRO A 48 -13.45 2.12 -5.83
N ILE A 49 -13.10 3.36 -5.50
CA ILE A 49 -11.89 4.01 -5.98
C ILE A 49 -10.73 3.50 -5.11
N PRO A 50 -9.73 2.79 -5.67
CA PRO A 50 -8.62 2.30 -4.89
C PRO A 50 -7.79 3.47 -4.35
N GLU A 51 -7.55 3.46 -3.05
CA GLU A 51 -6.56 4.35 -2.44
C GLU A 51 -5.15 3.99 -2.91
N ARG A 52 -4.20 4.92 -2.72
CA ARG A 52 -2.80 4.68 -3.08
C ARG A 52 -2.30 3.41 -2.38
N PRO A 53 -1.64 2.48 -3.11
CA PRO A 53 -1.15 1.26 -2.51
C PRO A 53 -0.17 1.59 -1.38
N LYS A 54 -0.42 1.03 -0.20
CA LYS A 54 0.45 1.22 0.95
C LYS A 54 1.79 0.54 0.68
N GLU A 55 2.87 1.30 0.78
CA GLU A 55 4.22 0.74 0.72
C GLU A 55 4.41 -0.29 1.82
N TRP A 56 5.04 -1.42 1.47
CA TRP A 56 5.34 -2.45 2.45
C TRP A 56 6.36 -1.91 3.46
N LYS A 57 6.08 -2.10 4.75
CA LYS A 57 6.96 -1.69 5.85
C LYS A 57 7.21 -2.89 6.76
N PRO A 58 8.43 -3.06 7.30
CA PRO A 58 8.69 -4.10 8.28
C PRO A 58 7.76 -3.89 9.49
N ARG A 59 7.25 -4.99 10.04
CA ARG A 59 6.40 -4.92 11.23
C ARG A 59 7.26 -4.46 12.41
N ALA A 60 6.69 -3.59 13.24
CA ALA A 60 7.33 -3.19 14.49
C ALA A 60 7.63 -4.41 15.37
N ALA A 61 8.73 -4.36 16.12
CA ALA A 61 9.03 -5.37 17.11
C ALA A 61 7.93 -5.37 18.20
N PRO A 62 7.48 -6.54 18.68
CA PRO A 62 6.58 -6.59 19.82
C PRO A 62 7.24 -5.96 21.06
N GLU A 63 6.49 -5.15 21.80
CA GLU A 63 6.97 -4.49 23.03
C GLU A 63 7.39 -5.50 24.10
N PHE A 64 6.62 -6.58 24.26
CA PHE A 64 6.88 -7.61 25.25
C PHE A 64 6.83 -9.00 24.61
N VAL A 65 7.88 -9.77 24.82
CA VAL A 65 7.91 -11.21 24.54
C VAL A 65 7.58 -11.93 25.85
N ARG A 66 6.50 -12.70 25.87
CA ARG A 66 5.96 -13.30 27.11
C ARG A 66 6.53 -14.69 27.39
N ASP A 67 7.06 -15.33 26.35
CA ASP A 67 7.49 -16.71 26.24
C ASP A 67 9.03 -16.85 26.31
N VAL A 68 9.70 -15.88 26.95
CA VAL A 68 11.16 -15.91 27.15
C VAL A 68 11.50 -16.95 28.22
N MET A 69 12.23 -17.99 27.82
CA MET A 69 12.80 -18.98 28.73
C MET A 69 14.00 -18.39 29.49
N GLY A 70 14.28 -18.90 30.70
CA GLY A 70 15.34 -18.37 31.56
C GLY A 70 16.74 -18.35 30.91
N SER A 71 17.58 -17.38 31.28
CA SER A 71 18.87 -17.11 30.61
C SER A 71 19.87 -18.25 30.65
N SER A 72 19.76 -19.16 31.62
CA SER A 72 20.62 -20.34 31.76
C SER A 72 19.96 -21.63 31.26
N ALA A 73 18.77 -21.55 30.66
CA ALA A 73 18.09 -22.72 30.14
C ALA A 73 18.77 -23.22 28.85
N GLY A 74 18.76 -24.54 28.65
CA GLY A 74 19.33 -25.17 27.45
C GLY A 74 18.51 -24.88 26.18
N ALA A 75 19.06 -25.21 25.01
CA ALA A 75 18.35 -25.05 23.75
C ALA A 75 17.15 -25.99 23.66
N GLY A 76 15.94 -25.43 23.58
CA GLY A 76 14.70 -26.19 23.33
C GLY A 76 14.53 -26.55 21.85
N SER A 77 13.62 -27.49 21.57
CA SER A 77 13.33 -27.93 20.18
C SER A 77 12.76 -26.82 19.28
N GLY A 78 12.10 -25.82 19.87
CA GLY A 78 11.55 -24.66 19.15
C GLY A 78 12.53 -23.52 18.88
N GLU A 79 13.68 -23.50 19.56
CA GLU A 79 14.60 -22.35 19.54
C GLU A 79 15.17 -22.09 18.14
N PHE A 80 15.42 -23.16 17.38
CA PHE A 80 15.85 -23.05 15.98
C PHE A 80 14.82 -22.31 15.12
N HIS A 81 13.53 -22.59 15.30
CA HIS A 81 12.48 -21.94 14.53
C HIS A 81 12.30 -20.48 14.94
N VAL A 82 12.45 -20.17 16.23
CA VAL A 82 12.45 -18.78 16.73
C VAL A 82 13.57 -17.99 16.06
N TYR A 83 14.81 -18.47 16.10
CA TYR A 83 15.94 -17.84 15.43
C TYR A 83 15.72 -17.67 13.93
N ARG A 84 15.23 -18.70 13.24
CA ARG A 84 14.94 -18.64 11.80
C ARG A 84 13.94 -17.54 11.46
N HIS A 85 12.86 -17.39 12.24
CA HIS A 85 11.87 -16.35 12.05
C HIS A 85 12.42 -14.95 12.37
N LEU A 86 13.19 -14.83 13.44
CA LEU A 86 13.85 -13.59 13.84
C LEU A 86 14.85 -13.12 12.78
N ARG A 87 15.73 -14.01 12.32
CA ARG A 87 16.72 -13.74 11.26
C ARG A 87 16.05 -13.28 9.97
N ARG A 88 15.00 -13.97 9.54
CA ARG A 88 14.24 -13.57 8.35
C ARG A 88 13.61 -12.19 8.51
N ARG A 89 13.01 -11.91 9.66
CA ARG A 89 12.41 -10.61 9.97
C ARG A 89 13.47 -9.50 9.96
N GLU A 90 14.63 -9.78 10.52
CA GLU A 90 15.73 -8.82 10.61
C GLU A 90 16.36 -8.52 9.25
N TYR A 91 16.61 -9.53 8.42
CA TYR A 91 17.08 -9.30 7.05
C TYR A 91 16.08 -8.51 6.22
N GLN A 92 14.79 -8.83 6.31
CA GLN A 92 13.75 -8.06 5.66
C GLN A 92 13.70 -6.59 6.12
N ARG A 93 14.04 -6.33 7.39
CA ARG A 93 14.13 -4.98 7.95
C ARG A 93 15.37 -4.25 7.44
N GLN A 94 16.53 -4.92 7.41
CA GLN A 94 17.78 -4.37 6.88
C GLN A 94 17.65 -4.03 5.39
N ASP A 95 17.20 -4.97 4.57
CA ASP A 95 16.96 -4.76 3.14
C ASP A 95 16.00 -3.58 2.88
N PHE A 96 14.98 -3.41 3.72
CA PHE A 96 14.06 -2.28 3.62
C PHE A 96 14.74 -0.95 3.93
N LEU A 97 15.53 -0.87 4.99
CA LEU A 97 16.24 0.35 5.36
C LEU A 97 17.27 0.73 4.30
N ASP A 98 18.00 -0.25 3.77
CA ASP A 98 18.99 -0.02 2.73
C ASP A 98 18.33 0.55 1.47
N ARG A 99 17.28 -0.11 0.97
CA ARG A 99 16.51 0.37 -0.21
C ARG A 99 15.88 1.74 0.01
N MET A 100 15.34 2.01 1.20
CA MET A 100 14.78 3.32 1.51
C MET A 100 15.87 4.41 1.53
N SER A 101 17.05 4.11 2.07
CA SER A 101 18.18 5.03 2.10
C SER A 101 18.70 5.34 0.70
N GLU A 102 18.80 4.33 -0.17
CA GLU A 102 19.22 4.47 -1.56
C GLU A 102 18.22 5.30 -2.36
N LYS A 103 16.92 4.99 -2.22
CA LYS A 103 15.84 5.76 -2.86
C LYS A 103 15.88 7.22 -2.43
N GLN A 104 16.01 7.50 -1.13
CA GLN A 104 16.07 8.88 -0.62
C GLN A 104 17.29 9.63 -1.15
N LYS A 105 18.47 8.99 -1.21
CA LYS A 105 19.67 9.61 -1.79
C LYS A 105 19.45 9.97 -3.27
N GLN A 106 18.93 9.03 -4.06
CA GLN A 106 18.65 9.24 -5.48
C GLN A 106 17.61 10.35 -5.70
N ASP A 107 16.55 10.39 -4.88
CA ASP A 107 15.51 11.41 -4.96
C ASP A 107 16.08 12.80 -4.63
N MET A 108 16.94 12.93 -3.62
CA MET A 108 17.60 14.19 -3.28
C MET A 108 18.55 14.66 -4.39
N GLU A 109 19.37 13.76 -4.94
CA GLU A 109 20.27 14.07 -6.06
C GLU A 109 19.50 14.51 -7.30
N TYR A 110 18.37 13.85 -7.58
CA TYR A 110 17.50 14.20 -8.68
C TYR A 110 16.87 15.58 -8.51
N GLN A 111 16.33 15.87 -7.32
CA GLN A 111 15.74 17.17 -7.00
C GLN A 111 16.79 18.29 -7.09
N TRP A 112 17.97 18.08 -6.52
CA TRP A 112 19.08 19.01 -6.64
C TRP A 112 19.42 19.30 -8.10
N LYS A 113 19.57 18.26 -8.93
CA LYS A 113 19.87 18.42 -10.35
C LYS A 113 18.76 19.17 -11.10
N LEU A 114 17.50 18.92 -10.76
CA LEU A 114 16.36 19.61 -11.35
C LEU A 114 16.38 21.11 -11.03
N GLU A 115 16.64 21.46 -9.77
CA GLU A 115 16.74 22.85 -9.31
C GLU A 115 17.91 23.59 -9.97
N GLN A 116 19.08 22.94 -10.05
CA GLN A 116 20.25 23.50 -10.74
C GLN A 116 19.95 23.77 -12.22
N ASN A 117 19.32 22.81 -12.92
CA ASN A 117 18.94 22.98 -14.31
C ASN A 117 17.92 24.12 -14.49
N ARG A 118 16.96 24.23 -13.57
CA ARG A 118 15.97 25.30 -13.57
C ARG A 118 16.63 26.67 -13.39
N HIS A 119 17.52 26.80 -12.41
CA HIS A 119 18.26 28.04 -12.16
C HIS A 119 19.11 28.44 -13.38
N MET A 120 19.86 27.49 -13.96
CA MET A 120 20.65 27.74 -15.16
C MET A 120 19.80 28.16 -16.37
N ALA A 121 18.61 27.59 -16.53
CA ALA A 121 17.67 28.00 -17.56
C ALA A 121 17.13 29.41 -17.30
N GLU A 122 16.74 29.71 -16.06
CA GLU A 122 16.25 31.02 -15.63
C GLU A 122 17.31 32.12 -15.84
N GLU A 123 18.57 31.88 -15.47
CA GLU A 123 19.66 32.82 -15.74
C GLU A 123 19.86 33.10 -17.23
N ARG A 124 19.85 32.05 -18.06
CA ARG A 124 19.99 32.18 -19.52
C ARG A 124 18.82 32.97 -20.10
N THR A 125 17.59 32.70 -19.68
CA THR A 125 16.41 33.44 -20.14
C THR A 125 16.40 34.88 -19.64
N ALA A 126 16.80 35.14 -18.40
CA ALA A 126 16.90 36.49 -17.82
C ALA A 126 17.96 37.35 -18.54
N LYS A 127 19.13 36.77 -18.83
CA LYS A 127 20.18 37.43 -19.65
C LYS A 127 19.66 37.80 -21.03
N ARG A 128 18.86 36.94 -21.68
CA ARG A 128 18.23 37.24 -22.98
C ARG A 128 17.11 38.28 -22.87
N ARG A 129 16.32 38.26 -21.80
CA ARG A 129 15.24 39.22 -21.54
C ARG A 129 15.79 40.63 -21.31
N LYS A 130 16.89 40.79 -20.55
CA LYS A 130 17.55 42.09 -20.32
C LYS A 130 18.12 42.73 -21.59
N LYS A 131 18.37 41.94 -22.64
CA LYS A 131 18.89 42.43 -23.93
C LYS A 131 17.79 42.88 -24.90
N ARG A 132 16.53 42.51 -24.66
CA ARG A 132 15.37 42.94 -25.45
C ARG A 132 14.75 44.17 -24.80
#